data_AF-A0A269PHV6-F1
#
_entry.id   AF-A0A269PHV6-F1
#
_cell.length_a   1.000
_cell.length_b   1.000
_cell.length_c   1.000
_cell.angle_alpha   90.00
_cell.angle_beta   90.00
_cell.angle_gamma   90.00
#
_symmetry.space_group_name_H-M   'P 1'
#
loop_
_entity.id
_entity.type
_entity.pdbx_description
1 polymer ?
#
loop_
_entity_poly.entity_id
_entity_poly.type
_entity_poly.pdbx_seq_one_letter_code
_entity_poly.pdbx_strand_id
1 'polypeptide(L)'
;MILKFLFTSTLLATSFISNSTQVNQCGNNQKAQSLAHSIIHDSTQLRQHLSCDIRLTQAAIIKVKEMANSGWVIHSGANSRAGLCLG
;
A
#
# COMPACT_ATOMS: atom_id res chain seq x y z
N MET A 1 49.85 12.81 36.66
CA MET A 1 49.64 12.45 35.24
C MET A 1 49.20 11.00 35.14
N ILE A 2 47.89 10.74 35.33
CA ILE A 2 47.20 9.50 34.92
C ILE A 2 45.76 9.95 34.61
N LEU A 3 45.55 10.79 33.61
CA LEU A 3 45.07 10.38 32.29
C LEU A 3 44.40 8.99 32.29
N LYS A 4 43.07 8.99 32.42
CA LYS A 4 42.17 8.15 31.62
C LYS A 4 40.75 8.68 31.77
N PHE A 5 40.40 9.56 30.85
CA PHE A 5 39.04 9.91 30.51
C PHE A 5 38.31 8.61 30.17
N LEU A 6 37.48 8.13 31.11
CA LEU A 6 36.49 7.11 30.80
C LEU A 6 35.44 7.79 29.92
N PHE A 7 35.61 7.60 28.61
CA PHE A 7 34.66 7.96 27.57
C PHE A 7 33.32 7.30 27.91
N THR A 8 32.41 8.06 28.51
CA THR A 8 31.01 7.68 28.63
C THR A 8 30.40 7.76 27.24
N SER A 9 30.50 6.66 26.49
CA SER A 9 29.77 6.46 25.24
C SER A 9 28.28 6.40 25.56
N THR A 10 27.65 7.56 25.62
CA THR A 10 26.20 7.69 25.54
C THR A 10 25.76 7.16 24.18
N LEU A 11 25.23 5.94 24.17
CA LEU A 11 24.46 5.40 23.04
C LEU A 11 23.23 6.29 22.88
N LEU A 12 23.34 7.29 22.01
CA LEU A 12 22.19 8.05 21.55
C LEU A 12 21.44 7.13 20.58
N ALA A 13 20.55 6.31 21.13
CA ALA A 13 19.59 5.55 20.34
C ALA A 13 18.69 6.57 19.61
N THR A 14 19.06 6.90 18.38
CA THR A 14 18.20 7.69 17.50
C THR A 14 16.95 6.87 17.22
N SER A 15 15.87 7.25 17.87
CA SER A 15 14.53 6.72 17.62
C SER A 15 14.22 6.93 16.13
N PHE A 16 14.19 5.85 15.35
CA PHE A 16 13.64 5.89 14.00
C PHE A 16 12.16 6.24 14.14
N ILE A 17 11.79 7.49 13.88
CA ILE A 17 10.40 7.85 13.62
C ILE A 17 10.10 7.24 12.25
N SER A 18 9.66 5.98 12.26
CA SER A 18 9.10 5.34 11.09
C SER A 18 7.82 6.11 10.77
N ASN A 19 7.90 6.95 9.75
CA ASN A 19 6.76 7.69 9.24
C ASN A 19 5.88 6.66 8.55
N SER A 20 5.02 5.99 9.34
CA SER A 20 3.98 5.11 8.85
C SER A 20 3.06 5.94 7.97
N THR A 21 3.41 6.05 6.69
CA THR A 21 2.56 6.58 5.63
C THR A 21 1.32 5.71 5.56
N GLN A 22 0.32 6.08 6.35
CA GLN A 22 -1.10 5.95 6.06
C GLN A 22 -1.56 4.61 5.44
N VAL A 23 -1.00 3.47 5.89
CA VAL A 23 -1.43 2.14 5.43
C VAL A 23 -2.94 1.94 5.68
N ASN A 24 -3.45 2.55 6.75
CA ASN A 24 -4.88 2.61 7.08
C ASN A 24 -5.74 3.35 6.03
N GLN A 25 -5.15 4.13 5.13
CA GLN A 25 -5.85 4.82 4.03
C GLN A 25 -5.78 4.04 2.70
N CYS A 26 -5.04 2.93 2.67
CA CYS A 26 -4.87 2.10 1.49
C CYS A 26 -5.95 1.01 1.42
N GLY A 27 -7.06 1.31 0.72
CA GLY A 27 -8.15 0.35 0.51
C GLY A 27 -9.37 0.60 1.40
N ASN A 28 -10.49 -0.01 1.03
CA ASN A 28 -11.82 0.28 1.58
C ASN A 28 -12.27 -0.67 2.70
N ASN A 29 -11.45 -1.64 3.07
CA ASN A 29 -11.72 -2.59 4.15
C ASN A 29 -10.41 -3.16 4.70
N GLN A 30 -10.49 -3.86 5.83
CA GLN A 30 -9.32 -4.41 6.52
C GLN A 30 -8.51 -5.38 5.64
N LYS A 31 -9.16 -6.21 4.82
CA LYS A 31 -8.44 -7.15 3.94
C LYS A 31 -7.61 -6.41 2.89
N ALA A 32 -8.17 -5.35 2.29
CA ALA A 32 -7.47 -4.52 1.32
C ALA A 32 -6.27 -3.79 1.97
N GLN A 33 -6.45 -3.30 3.20
CA GLN A 33 -5.38 -2.66 3.97
C GLN A 33 -4.26 -3.65 4.32
N SER A 34 -4.61 -4.86 4.76
CA SER A 34 -3.63 -5.94 5.02
C SER A 34 -2.86 -6.34 3.76
N LEU A 35 -3.52 -6.36 2.60
CA LEU A 35 -2.85 -6.60 1.32
C LEU A 35 -1.89 -5.47 0.98
N ALA A 36 -2.32 -4.21 1.10
CA ALA A 36 -1.44 -3.05 0.88
C ALA A 36 -0.21 -3.09 1.80
N HIS A 37 -0.43 -3.42 3.08
CA HIS A 37 0.66 -3.63 4.03
C HIS A 37 1.64 -4.72 3.55
N SER A 38 1.13 -5.86 3.12
CA SER A 38 1.95 -6.98 2.64
C SER A 38 2.78 -6.59 1.41
N ILE A 39 2.18 -5.87 0.46
CA ILE A 39 2.88 -5.38 -0.75
C ILE A 39 4.00 -4.39 -0.40
N ILE A 40 3.73 -3.45 0.53
CA ILE A 40 4.72 -2.44 0.95
C ILE A 40 5.92 -3.09 1.64
N HIS A 41 5.70 -4.17 2.40
CA HIS A 41 6.75 -4.84 3.17
C HIS A 41 7.36 -6.05 2.46
N ASP A 42 6.93 -6.37 1.24
CA ASP A 42 7.50 -7.45 0.45
C ASP A 42 8.87 -7.03 -0.10
N SER A 43 9.93 -7.65 0.44
CA SER A 43 11.32 -7.38 0.04
C SER A 43 11.62 -7.75 -1.42
N THR A 44 10.78 -8.58 -2.04
CA THR A 44 10.92 -8.99 -3.44
C THR A 44 10.19 -8.07 -4.42
N GLN A 45 9.38 -7.14 -3.91
CA GLN A 45 8.63 -6.20 -4.73
C GLN A 45 9.58 -5.19 -5.40
N LEU A 46 9.54 -5.13 -6.74
CA LEU A 46 10.37 -4.22 -7.53
C LEU A 46 9.98 -2.75 -7.29
N ARG A 47 8.72 -2.49 -6.94
CA ARG A 47 8.20 -1.15 -6.62
C ARG A 47 8.04 -0.99 -5.12
N GLN A 48 9.05 -0.43 -4.49
CA GLN A 48 9.13 -0.29 -3.03
C GLN A 48 8.19 0.78 -2.44
N HIS A 49 7.61 1.64 -3.29
CA HIS A 49 6.73 2.72 -2.84
C HIS A 49 5.33 2.57 -3.42
N LEU A 50 4.37 2.36 -2.53
CA LEU A 50 2.94 2.41 -2.82
C LEU A 50 2.39 3.74 -2.30
N SER A 51 1.77 4.53 -3.19
CA SER A 51 1.04 5.74 -2.80
C SER A 51 -0.44 5.42 -2.67
N CYS A 52 -1.05 5.86 -1.57
CA CYS A 52 -2.44 5.58 -1.28
C CYS A 52 -3.29 6.81 -1.57
N ASP A 53 -4.16 6.69 -2.57
CA ASP A 53 -5.09 7.73 -3.00
C ASP A 53 -6.53 7.23 -2.86
N ILE A 54 -7.30 7.91 -2.01
CA ILE A 54 -8.70 7.58 -1.75
C ILE A 54 -9.57 7.67 -3.00
N ARG A 55 -9.24 8.57 -3.95
CA ARG A 55 -9.98 8.74 -5.21
C ARG A 55 -9.86 7.49 -6.08
N LEU A 56 -8.69 6.83 -6.06
CA LEU A 56 -8.49 5.56 -6.77
C LEU A 56 -9.29 4.43 -6.14
N THR A 57 -9.35 4.38 -4.81
CA THR A 57 -10.18 3.39 -4.09
C THR A 57 -11.66 3.57 -4.43
N GLN A 58 -12.15 4.82 -4.48
CA GLN A 58 -13.53 5.12 -4.87
C GLN A 58 -13.82 4.72 -6.33
N ALA A 59 -12.93 5.04 -7.25
CA ALA A 59 -13.06 4.63 -8.66
C ALA A 59 -13.10 3.10 -8.81
N ALA A 60 -12.26 2.37 -8.06
CA ALA A 60 -12.25 0.92 -8.06
C ALA A 60 -13.59 0.33 -7.56
N ILE A 61 -14.17 0.91 -6.51
CA ILE A 61 -15.49 0.49 -6.00
C ILE A 61 -16.58 0.67 -7.06
N ILE A 62 -16.61 1.81 -7.74
CA ILE A 62 -17.58 2.09 -8.80
C ILE A 62 -17.44 1.05 -9.92
N LYS A 63 -16.20 0.81 -10.37
CA LYS A 63 -15.94 -0.15 -11.44
C LYS A 63 -16.35 -1.57 -11.06
N VAL A 64 -16.07 -2.02 -9.84
CA VAL A 64 -16.50 -3.35 -9.37
C VAL A 64 -18.02 -3.48 -9.35
N LYS A 65 -18.75 -2.42 -8.98
CA LYS A 65 -20.22 -2.42 -9.05
C LYS A 65 -20.71 -2.52 -10.50
N GLU A 66 -20.10 -1.80 -11.43
CA GLU A 66 -20.43 -1.91 -12.87
C GLU A 66 -20.17 -3.32 -13.41
N MET A 67 -19.04 -3.93 -13.02
CA MET A 67 -18.71 -5.30 -13.41
C MET A 67 -19.71 -6.31 -12.84
N ALA A 68 -20.08 -6.16 -11.57
CA ALA A 68 -21.10 -7.00 -10.94
C ALA A 68 -22.48 -6.85 -11.62
N ASN A 69 -22.90 -5.61 -11.93
CA ASN A 69 -24.18 -5.34 -12.56
C ASN A 69 -24.25 -5.83 -14.01
N SER A 70 -23.15 -5.73 -14.74
CA SER A 70 -23.09 -6.16 -16.14
C SER A 70 -22.86 -7.67 -16.27
N GLY A 71 -22.26 -8.32 -15.27
CA GLY A 71 -21.78 -9.70 -15.38
C GLY A 71 -20.47 -9.82 -16.16
N TRP A 72 -19.77 -8.71 -16.43
CA TRP A 72 -18.55 -8.69 -17.23
C TRP A 72 -17.38 -8.09 -16.46
N VAL A 73 -16.22 -8.73 -16.54
CA VAL A 73 -14.96 -8.15 -16.05
C VAL A 73 -14.32 -7.35 -17.17
N ILE A 74 -14.50 -6.03 -17.14
CA ILE A 74 -14.06 -5.15 -18.22
C ILE A 74 -12.92 -4.26 -17.71
N HIS A 75 -11.71 -4.51 -18.19
CA HIS A 75 -10.55 -3.66 -17.89
C HIS A 75 -10.49 -2.38 -18.73
N SER A 76 -11.26 -2.31 -19.83
CA SER A 76 -11.34 -1.10 -20.64
C SER A 76 -12.19 -0.03 -19.91
N GLY A 77 -11.71 1.23 -19.93
CA GLY A 77 -12.60 2.38 -19.89
C GLY A 77 -13.56 2.34 -21.09
N ALA A 78 -14.42 3.34 -21.28
CA ALA A 78 -15.48 3.34 -22.30
C ALA A 78 -15.06 2.96 -23.75
N ASN A 79 -13.76 2.87 -24.06
CA ASN A 79 -13.24 2.34 -25.31
C ASN A 79 -12.60 0.95 -25.16
N SER A 80 -13.36 -0.04 -25.65
CA SER A 80 -12.90 -1.22 -26.40
C SER A 80 -12.51 -2.50 -25.64
N ARG A 81 -13.42 -3.48 -25.84
CA ARG A 81 -13.27 -4.95 -25.78
C ARG A 81 -13.32 -5.58 -24.39
N ALA A 82 -14.56 -5.82 -23.96
CA ALA A 82 -14.92 -6.70 -22.85
C ALA A 82 -14.35 -8.11 -23.08
N GLY A 83 -13.51 -8.57 -22.16
CA GLY A 83 -13.15 -9.97 -22.01
C GLY A 83 -14.22 -10.67 -21.20
N LEU A 84 -14.78 -11.74 -21.76
CA LEU A 84 -15.76 -12.61 -21.15
C LEU A 84 -15.12 -13.40 -19.99
N CYS A 85 -15.59 -13.20 -18.76
CA CYS A 85 -15.40 -14.18 -17.69
C CYS A 85 -16.79 -14.75 -17.36
N LEU A 86 -17.16 -15.83 -18.05
CA LEU A 86 -18.30 -16.66 -17.66
C LEU A 86 -17.94 -17.34 -16.34
N GLY A 87 -18.75 -17.09 -15.30
CA GLY A 87 -18.86 -17.95 -14.12
C GLY A 87 -19.82 -19.09 -14.38
#